data_AF-A0AAN9BP44-F1
#
_entry.id   AF-A0AAN9BP44-F1
#
_cell.length_a   1.000
_cell.length_b   1.000
_cell.length_c   1.000
_cell.angle_alpha   90.00
_cell.angle_beta   90.00
_cell.angle_gamma   90.00
#
_symmetry.space_group_name_H-M   'P 1'
#
loop_
_entity.id
_entity.type
_entity.pdbx_description
1 polymer ?
#
loop_
_entity_poly.entity_id
_entity_poly.type
_entity_poly.pdbx_seq_one_letter_code
_entity_poly.pdbx_strand_id
1 'polypeptide(L)'
;MLENNMCDNLTRTYSQHLFSQIGTYVILALAAFNLLKEMLQIYQAKLAYLGWTNLIEWTTYITALLLVVSFNECQRTTGYRYEWQWSLGAISVFLAWINLVLFIQKFPALGIYVVMFTDVLYTFAQFFAVFFLFIVAFAMAFYTVLQQQDPFTNVPKSLIKTSVMMIGEFEFDAIFNTPEENRVLYVTVSYIIFVAFLIIMSILLMNLLVGLAVDDIKAVQEQAALKRMAMQVELALDVERVIPDFIRRKAFVKKKTIRPNTMFKNPFTRIFITQTGLTAKSLQEHLNPELDEIEKVQEGQKKLNGDVKKLKRTVKDLRETNQRIESMLKAILRANKIDWQDEDYQEEDEVDQIEAGLSY
;
A
#
# COMPACT_ATOMS: atom_id res chain seq x y z
N MET A 1 -3.55 1.22 -45.41
CA MET A 1 -2.64 2.21 -46.05
C MET A 1 -1.17 1.89 -45.80
N LEU A 2 -0.74 1.65 -44.55
CA LEU A 2 0.66 1.31 -44.25
C LEU A 2 1.13 -0.06 -44.76
N GLU A 3 0.24 -1.05 -44.78
CA GLU A 3 0.56 -2.42 -45.21
C GLU A 3 0.87 -2.53 -46.71
N ASN A 4 0.39 -1.60 -47.54
CA ASN A 4 0.57 -1.61 -49.00
C ASN A 4 1.67 -0.64 -49.49
N ASN A 5 2.52 -0.11 -48.59
CA ASN A 5 3.60 0.85 -48.90
C ASN A 5 3.21 2.13 -49.67
N MET A 6 1.92 2.45 -49.81
CA MET A 6 1.47 3.70 -50.43
C MET A 6 1.49 4.83 -49.40
N CYS A 7 2.65 5.48 -49.24
CA CYS A 7 2.87 6.49 -48.20
C CYS A 7 3.09 7.91 -48.70
N ASP A 8 3.00 8.16 -50.01
CA ASP A 8 3.21 9.47 -50.62
C ASP A 8 2.27 10.56 -50.09
N ASN A 9 1.06 10.19 -49.65
CA ASN A 9 0.12 11.13 -49.02
C ASN A 9 0.41 11.36 -47.54
N LEU A 10 0.95 10.38 -46.80
CA LEU A 10 1.28 10.57 -45.37
C LEU A 10 2.58 11.36 -45.16
N THR A 11 3.59 11.13 -46.01
CA THR A 11 4.89 11.82 -45.94
C THR A 11 4.81 13.31 -46.20
N ARG A 12 3.80 13.77 -46.94
CA ARG A 12 3.53 15.21 -47.16
C ARG A 12 2.89 15.91 -45.96
N THR A 13 2.21 15.17 -45.08
CA THR A 13 1.40 15.76 -44.00
C THR A 13 2.03 15.59 -42.62
N TYR A 14 2.82 14.53 -42.43
CA TYR A 14 3.42 14.22 -41.13
C TYR A 14 4.92 13.97 -41.25
N SER A 15 5.71 14.83 -40.62
CA SER A 15 7.13 14.61 -40.36
C SER A 15 7.32 14.29 -38.89
N GLN A 16 8.18 13.30 -38.59
CA GLN A 16 8.52 13.01 -37.20
C GLN A 16 9.23 14.20 -36.55
N HIS A 17 8.73 14.63 -35.40
CA HIS A 17 9.44 15.61 -34.57
C HIS A 17 10.81 15.07 -34.11
N LEU A 18 11.80 15.96 -34.04
CA LEU A 18 13.17 15.63 -33.60
C LEU A 18 13.20 14.88 -32.25
N PHE A 19 12.34 15.27 -31.31
CA PHE A 19 12.21 14.61 -30.01
C PHE A 19 11.82 13.12 -30.14
N SER A 20 10.89 12.79 -31.04
CA SER A 20 10.47 11.41 -31.29
C SER A 20 11.57 10.58 -31.96
N GLN A 21 12.37 11.20 -32.84
CA GLN A 21 13.52 10.54 -33.47
C GLN A 21 14.60 10.22 -32.45
N ILE A 22 14.97 11.20 -31.61
CA ILE A 22 15.94 10.99 -30.53
C ILE A 22 15.43 9.93 -29.56
N GLY A 23 14.16 10.01 -29.14
CA GLY A 23 13.53 9.03 -28.25
C GLY A 23 13.56 7.61 -28.79
N THR A 24 13.33 7.44 -30.10
CA THR A 24 13.43 6.13 -30.80
C THR A 24 14.82 5.54 -30.63
N TYR A 25 15.88 6.30 -30.90
CA TYR A 25 17.26 5.80 -30.77
C TYR A 25 17.65 5.53 -29.31
N VAL A 26 17.20 6.37 -28.37
CA VAL A 26 17.46 6.18 -26.94
C VAL A 26 16.79 4.90 -26.44
N ILE A 27 15.51 4.68 -26.76
CA ILE A 27 14.78 3.47 -26.34
C ILE A 27 15.41 2.24 -26.98
N LEU A 28 15.77 2.29 -28.26
CA LEU A 28 16.44 1.19 -28.95
C LEU A 28 17.76 0.80 -28.28
N ALA A 29 18.61 1.80 -27.98
CA ALA A 29 19.90 1.56 -27.34
C ALA A 29 19.75 1.01 -25.92
N LEU A 30 18.85 1.58 -25.11
CA LEU A 30 18.59 1.13 -23.74
C LEU A 30 17.95 -0.26 -23.70
N ALA A 31 16.97 -0.53 -24.55
CA ALA A 31 16.34 -1.85 -24.63
C ALA A 31 17.35 -2.92 -25.07
N ALA A 32 18.17 -2.64 -26.08
CA ALA A 32 19.21 -3.58 -26.53
C ALA A 32 20.27 -3.83 -25.43
N PHE A 33 20.71 -2.78 -24.72
CA PHE A 33 21.65 -2.91 -23.61
C PHE A 33 21.06 -3.73 -22.45
N ASN A 34 19.81 -3.48 -22.07
CA ASN A 34 19.16 -4.23 -21.00
C ASN A 34 18.89 -5.69 -21.40
N LEU A 35 18.49 -5.96 -22.65
CA LEU A 35 18.38 -7.34 -23.15
C LEU A 35 19.71 -8.08 -23.09
N LEU A 36 20.82 -7.41 -23.45
CA LEU A 36 22.16 -7.99 -23.32
C LEU A 36 22.50 -8.29 -21.85
N LYS A 37 22.20 -7.36 -20.93
CA LYS A 37 22.36 -7.57 -19.49
C LYS A 37 21.57 -8.79 -19.02
N GLU A 38 20.30 -8.93 -19.41
CA GLU A 38 19.47 -10.06 -19.01
C GLU A 38 19.99 -11.40 -19.59
N MET A 39 20.48 -11.40 -20.82
CA MET A 39 21.14 -12.58 -21.40
C MET A 39 22.38 -13.02 -20.60
N LEU A 40 23.19 -12.06 -20.12
CA LEU A 40 24.33 -12.37 -19.26
C LEU A 40 23.89 -12.89 -17.89
N GLN A 41 22.81 -12.35 -17.32
CA GLN A 41 22.24 -12.84 -16.07
C GLN A 41 21.71 -14.28 -16.18
N ILE A 42 21.02 -14.62 -17.28
CA ILE A 42 20.61 -16.00 -17.58
C ILE A 42 21.81 -16.93 -17.63
N TYR A 43 22.90 -16.51 -18.29
CA TYR A 43 24.12 -17.33 -18.38
C TYR A 43 24.73 -17.63 -17.00
N GLN A 44 24.75 -16.65 -16.10
CA GLN A 44 25.31 -16.79 -14.75
C GLN A 44 24.39 -17.56 -13.79
N ALA A 45 23.09 -17.27 -13.80
CA ALA A 45 22.12 -17.79 -12.83
C ALA A 45 21.34 -19.03 -13.31
N LYS A 46 21.40 -19.37 -14.61
CA LYS A 46 20.75 -20.54 -15.22
C LYS A 46 19.27 -20.67 -14.82
N LEU A 47 18.88 -21.79 -14.21
CA LEU A 47 17.48 -22.08 -13.82
C LEU A 47 17.00 -21.23 -12.63
N ALA A 48 17.91 -20.72 -11.80
CA ALA A 48 17.55 -19.85 -10.69
C ALA A 48 17.10 -18.44 -11.14
N TYR A 49 17.24 -18.13 -12.44
CA TYR A 49 16.81 -16.86 -13.03
C TYR A 49 15.31 -16.82 -13.37
N LEU A 50 14.60 -17.95 -13.42
CA LEU A 50 13.17 -17.96 -13.78
C LEU A 50 12.30 -17.42 -12.63
N GLY A 51 12.16 -16.09 -12.56
CA GLY A 51 11.28 -15.38 -11.64
C GLY A 51 10.29 -14.46 -12.38
N TRP A 52 9.16 -14.15 -11.74
CA TRP A 52 8.10 -13.30 -12.31
C TRP A 52 8.58 -11.90 -12.66
N THR A 53 9.44 -11.30 -11.84
CA THR A 53 10.04 -9.98 -12.11
C THR A 53 10.84 -9.99 -13.41
N ASN A 54 11.66 -11.01 -13.61
CA ASN A 54 12.49 -11.13 -14.81
C ASN A 54 11.62 -11.31 -16.06
N LEU A 55 10.52 -12.07 -15.99
CA LEU A 55 9.56 -12.19 -17.08
C LEU A 55 8.94 -10.83 -17.46
N ILE A 56 8.59 -9.99 -16.48
CA ILE A 56 8.05 -8.65 -16.71
C ILE A 56 9.11 -7.74 -17.36
N GLU A 57 10.37 -7.80 -16.90
CA GLU A 57 11.49 -7.07 -17.52
C GLU A 57 11.68 -7.46 -19.00
N TRP A 58 11.79 -8.77 -19.29
CA TRP A 58 11.87 -9.30 -20.64
C TRP A 58 10.71 -8.84 -21.52
N THR A 59 9.47 -9.00 -21.03
CA THR A 59 8.28 -8.61 -21.76
C THR A 59 8.29 -7.11 -22.06
N THR A 60 8.73 -6.28 -21.11
CA THR A 60 8.84 -4.83 -21.27
C THR A 60 9.87 -4.45 -22.33
N TYR A 61 11.07 -5.06 -22.29
CA TYR A 61 12.12 -4.74 -23.25
C TYR A 61 11.78 -5.21 -24.67
N ILE A 62 11.18 -6.40 -24.82
CA ILE A 62 10.73 -6.91 -26.11
C ILE A 62 9.62 -6.03 -26.68
N THR A 63 8.60 -5.71 -25.89
CA THR A 63 7.47 -4.89 -26.38
C THR A 63 7.89 -3.44 -26.68
N ALA A 64 8.79 -2.85 -25.88
CA ALA A 64 9.38 -1.54 -26.17
C ALA A 64 10.21 -1.56 -27.46
N LEU A 65 10.96 -2.63 -27.73
CA LEU A 65 11.70 -2.80 -28.97
C LEU A 65 10.75 -2.89 -30.18
N LEU A 66 9.71 -3.73 -30.09
CA LEU A 66 8.72 -3.92 -31.16
C LEU A 66 7.93 -2.65 -31.48
N LEU A 67 7.67 -1.78 -30.49
CA LEU A 67 7.06 -0.47 -30.69
C LEU A 67 7.95 0.44 -31.56
N VAL A 68 9.26 0.42 -31.31
CA VAL A 68 10.21 1.41 -31.83
C VAL A 68 10.83 0.97 -33.16
N VAL A 69 10.97 -0.33 -33.41
CA VAL A 69 11.46 -0.87 -34.69
C VAL A 69 10.53 -0.49 -35.83
N SER A 70 11.11 0.09 -36.88
CA SER A 70 10.40 0.39 -38.14
C SER A 70 10.55 -0.80 -39.08
N PHE A 71 9.44 -1.38 -39.53
CA PHE A 71 9.43 -2.50 -40.46
C PHE A 71 9.44 -2.04 -41.93
N ASN A 72 8.89 -0.85 -42.22
CA ASN A 72 8.82 -0.29 -43.56
C ASN A 72 9.40 1.14 -43.61
N GLU A 73 9.85 1.58 -44.80
CA GLU A 73 10.41 2.93 -45.04
C GLU A 73 9.39 4.04 -44.72
N CYS A 74 8.11 3.75 -44.91
CA CYS A 74 7.02 4.64 -44.53
C CYS A 74 6.97 4.91 -43.02
N GLN A 75 7.20 3.88 -42.19
CA GLN A 75 7.22 4.05 -40.73
C GLN A 75 8.44 4.86 -40.28
N ARG A 76 9.56 4.68 -40.98
CA ARG A 76 10.79 5.41 -40.73
C ARG A 76 10.65 6.91 -41.01
N THR A 77 9.91 7.27 -42.06
CA THR A 77 9.75 8.65 -42.52
C THR A 77 8.61 9.39 -41.80
N THR A 78 7.46 8.74 -41.63
CA THR A 78 6.24 9.36 -41.06
C THR A 78 6.10 9.16 -39.55
N GLY A 79 6.69 8.08 -39.02
CA GLY A 79 6.55 7.67 -37.63
C GLY A 79 5.26 6.96 -37.26
N TYR A 80 4.39 6.72 -38.25
CA TYR A 80 3.14 6.02 -38.01
C TYR A 80 3.39 4.51 -37.79
N ARG A 81 2.77 3.94 -36.77
CA ARG A 81 2.95 2.55 -36.33
C ARG A 81 1.73 1.69 -36.70
N TYR A 82 1.93 0.38 -36.82
CA TYR A 82 0.79 -0.53 -36.98
C TYR A 82 -0.09 -0.57 -35.73
N GLU A 83 -1.36 -0.94 -35.87
CA GLU A 83 -2.28 -1.02 -34.73
C GLU A 83 -1.80 -1.98 -33.63
N TRP A 84 -1.23 -3.12 -34.05
CA TRP A 84 -0.62 -4.07 -33.12
C TRP A 84 0.61 -3.50 -32.42
N GLN A 85 1.45 -2.71 -33.11
CA GLN A 85 2.61 -2.05 -32.50
C GLN A 85 2.16 -1.02 -31.47
N TRP A 86 1.10 -0.26 -31.77
CA TRP A 86 0.55 0.72 -30.84
C TRP A 86 -0.03 0.06 -29.59
N SER A 87 -0.72 -1.07 -29.76
CA SER A 87 -1.26 -1.87 -28.66
C SER A 87 -0.14 -2.42 -27.76
N LEU A 88 0.92 -2.97 -28.36
CA LEU A 88 2.12 -3.41 -27.62
C LEU A 88 2.84 -2.23 -26.96
N GLY A 89 2.82 -1.06 -27.58
CA GLY A 89 3.36 0.17 -27.00
C GLY A 89 2.67 0.57 -25.72
N ALA A 90 1.33 0.56 -25.70
CA ALA A 90 0.56 0.81 -24.48
C ALA A 90 0.91 -0.18 -23.36
N ILE A 91 1.02 -1.48 -23.69
CA ILE A 91 1.45 -2.51 -22.74
C ILE A 91 2.87 -2.23 -22.24
N SER A 92 3.80 -1.88 -23.13
CA SER A 92 5.19 -1.62 -22.77
C SER A 92 5.33 -0.44 -21.80
N VAL A 93 4.56 0.64 -22.00
CA VAL A 93 4.56 1.82 -21.13
C VAL A 93 4.00 1.45 -19.77
N PHE A 94 2.88 0.72 -19.73
CA PHE A 94 2.30 0.24 -18.48
C PHE A 94 3.28 -0.66 -17.71
N LEU A 95 3.85 -1.67 -18.36
CA LEU A 95 4.82 -2.57 -17.73
C LEU A 95 6.11 -1.86 -17.30
N ALA A 96 6.56 -0.82 -18.01
CA ALA A 96 7.70 -0.01 -17.59
C ALA A 96 7.47 0.68 -16.23
N TRP A 97 6.26 1.21 -16.00
CA TRP A 97 5.90 1.78 -14.69
C TRP A 97 5.76 0.71 -13.61
N ILE A 98 5.21 -0.46 -13.93
CA ILE A 98 5.18 -1.60 -12.99
C ILE A 98 6.59 -2.05 -12.62
N ASN A 99 7.49 -2.17 -13.61
CA ASN A 99 8.91 -2.48 -13.37
C ASN A 99 9.59 -1.43 -12.50
N LEU A 100 9.26 -0.14 -12.66
CA LEU A 100 9.78 0.89 -11.78
C LEU A 100 9.34 0.66 -10.32
N VAL A 101 8.09 0.29 -10.08
CA VAL A 101 7.60 -0.05 -8.73
C VAL A 101 8.36 -1.26 -8.17
N LEU A 102 8.55 -2.31 -8.96
CA LEU A 102 9.32 -3.49 -8.56
C LEU A 102 10.81 -3.16 -8.32
N PHE A 103 11.38 -2.21 -9.06
CA PHE A 103 12.75 -1.74 -8.81
C PHE A 103 12.85 -0.96 -7.49
N ILE A 104 11.82 -0.16 -7.15
CA ILE A 104 11.75 0.57 -5.88
C ILE A 104 11.75 -0.39 -4.67
N GLN A 105 11.30 -1.65 -4.85
CA GLN A 105 11.37 -2.71 -3.84
C GLN A 105 12.78 -2.88 -3.25
N LYS A 106 13.82 -2.67 -4.05
CA LYS A 106 15.22 -2.82 -3.61
C LYS A 106 15.67 -1.70 -2.66
N PHE A 107 14.93 -0.60 -2.53
CA PHE A 107 15.28 0.50 -1.63
C PHE A 107 14.65 0.33 -0.24
N PRO A 108 15.43 0.27 0.86
CA PRO A 108 14.91 -0.04 2.20
C PRO A 108 13.91 0.95 2.82
N ALA A 109 13.75 2.15 2.25
CA ALA A 109 12.82 3.17 2.74
C ALA A 109 11.42 3.05 2.12
N LEU A 110 11.37 2.81 0.80
CA LEU A 110 10.12 2.70 0.04
C LEU A 110 9.74 1.24 -0.26
N GLY A 111 10.72 0.37 -0.36
CA GLY A 111 10.56 -1.01 -0.77
C GLY A 111 9.73 -1.85 0.19
N ILE A 112 9.68 -1.51 1.48
CA ILE A 112 8.81 -2.21 2.43
C ILE A 112 7.32 -2.09 2.06
N TYR A 113 6.90 -0.93 1.55
CA TYR A 113 5.52 -0.73 1.10
C TYR A 113 5.23 -1.53 -0.16
N VAL A 114 6.19 -1.59 -1.08
CA VAL A 114 6.06 -2.41 -2.30
C VAL A 114 5.97 -3.90 -1.94
N VAL A 115 6.83 -4.39 -1.03
CA VAL A 115 6.80 -5.78 -0.56
C VAL A 115 5.47 -6.11 0.10
N MET A 116 5.01 -5.27 1.02
CA MET A 116 3.72 -5.44 1.69
C MET A 116 2.58 -5.47 0.68
N PHE A 117 2.58 -4.57 -0.30
CA PHE A 117 1.58 -4.55 -1.37
C PHE A 117 1.61 -5.82 -2.22
N THR A 118 2.80 -6.31 -2.60
CA THR A 118 2.92 -7.55 -3.38
C THR A 118 2.50 -8.79 -2.58
N ASP A 119 2.75 -8.82 -1.27
CA ASP A 119 2.28 -9.91 -0.41
C ASP A 119 0.74 -9.92 -0.33
N VAL A 120 0.14 -8.75 -0.11
CA VAL A 120 -1.33 -8.59 -0.08
C VAL A 120 -1.95 -8.93 -1.45
N LEU A 121 -1.29 -8.57 -2.55
CA LEU A 121 -1.75 -8.99 -3.88
C LEU A 121 -1.68 -10.52 -4.07
N TYR A 122 -0.66 -11.18 -3.53
CA TYR A 122 -0.52 -12.63 -3.63
C TYR A 122 -1.61 -13.35 -2.84
N THR A 123 -1.84 -12.94 -1.59
CA THR A 123 -2.93 -13.48 -0.77
C THR A 123 -4.28 -13.20 -1.43
N PHE A 124 -4.51 -11.96 -1.87
CA PHE A 124 -5.71 -11.59 -2.62
C PHE A 124 -5.92 -12.47 -3.85
N ALA A 125 -4.89 -12.71 -4.68
CA ALA A 125 -4.99 -13.53 -5.88
C ALA A 125 -5.38 -14.99 -5.55
N GLN A 126 -4.87 -15.54 -4.45
CA GLN A 126 -5.23 -16.89 -3.99
C GLN A 126 -6.72 -16.98 -3.63
N PHE A 127 -7.26 -15.98 -2.92
CA PHE A 127 -8.70 -15.93 -2.58
C PHE A 127 -9.57 -15.55 -3.78
N PHE A 128 -9.07 -14.69 -4.66
CA PHE A 128 -9.77 -14.21 -5.84
C PHE A 128 -10.15 -15.34 -6.80
N ALA A 129 -9.39 -16.44 -6.84
CA ALA A 129 -9.74 -17.61 -7.64
C ALA A 129 -11.16 -18.15 -7.32
N VAL A 130 -11.56 -18.11 -6.05
CA VAL A 130 -12.92 -18.51 -5.62
C VAL A 130 -13.95 -17.47 -6.07
N PHE A 131 -13.63 -16.18 -5.92
CA PHE A 131 -14.52 -15.08 -6.33
C PHE A 131 -14.73 -15.05 -7.85
N PHE A 132 -13.69 -15.40 -8.61
CA PHE A 132 -13.75 -15.47 -10.07
C PHE A 132 -14.81 -16.47 -10.56
N LEU A 133 -15.03 -17.59 -9.84
CA LEU A 133 -16.11 -18.53 -10.17
C LEU A 133 -17.50 -17.88 -10.06
N PHE A 134 -17.72 -17.07 -9.03
CA PHE A 134 -18.98 -16.33 -8.88
C PHE A 134 -19.12 -15.25 -9.96
N ILE A 135 -18.05 -14.52 -10.29
CA ILE A 135 -18.05 -13.53 -11.37
C ILE A 135 -18.46 -14.18 -12.69
N VAL A 136 -17.87 -15.33 -13.04
CA VAL A 136 -18.22 -16.06 -14.27
C VAL A 136 -19.66 -16.55 -14.24
N ALA A 137 -20.13 -17.11 -13.13
CA ALA A 137 -21.51 -17.59 -13.00
C ALA A 137 -22.54 -16.47 -13.20
N PHE A 138 -22.37 -15.34 -12.49
CA PHE A 138 -23.26 -14.19 -12.64
C PHE A 138 -23.13 -13.50 -13.99
N ALA A 139 -21.92 -13.40 -14.56
CA ALA A 139 -21.73 -12.81 -15.88
C ALA A 139 -22.43 -13.62 -16.98
N MET A 140 -22.38 -14.95 -16.91
CA MET A 140 -23.10 -15.82 -17.85
C MET A 140 -24.62 -15.74 -17.63
N ALA A 141 -25.09 -15.60 -16.38
CA ALA A 141 -26.50 -15.40 -16.08
C ALA A 141 -27.00 -14.05 -16.62
N PHE A 142 -26.26 -12.96 -16.42
CA PHE A 142 -26.60 -11.65 -16.97
C PHE A 142 -26.50 -11.60 -18.49
N TYR A 143 -25.50 -12.26 -19.08
CA TYR A 143 -25.40 -12.41 -20.54
C TYR A 143 -26.68 -13.01 -21.14
N THR A 144 -27.22 -14.07 -20.55
CA THR A 144 -28.42 -14.75 -21.07
C THR A 144 -29.71 -13.97 -20.83
N VAL A 145 -29.84 -13.33 -19.67
CA VAL A 145 -31.07 -12.66 -19.24
C VAL A 145 -31.16 -11.20 -19.70
N LEU A 146 -30.02 -10.52 -19.87
CA LEU A 146 -29.91 -9.11 -20.25
C LEU A 146 -29.28 -8.91 -21.64
N GLN A 147 -29.33 -9.91 -22.53
CA GLN A 147 -28.69 -9.88 -23.86
C GLN A 147 -29.03 -8.66 -24.75
N GLN A 148 -30.17 -8.02 -24.52
CA GLN A 148 -30.62 -6.83 -25.27
C GLN A 148 -29.99 -5.52 -24.74
N GLN A 149 -29.26 -5.57 -23.64
CA GLN A 149 -28.53 -4.43 -23.10
C GLN A 149 -27.12 -4.39 -23.68
N ASP A 150 -26.67 -3.23 -24.16
CA ASP A 150 -25.33 -3.03 -24.74
C ASP A 150 -24.17 -3.62 -23.93
N PRO A 151 -24.14 -3.49 -22.58
CA PRO A 151 -23.07 -4.06 -21.75
C PRO A 151 -23.04 -5.59 -21.70
N PHE A 152 -24.14 -6.26 -22.06
CA PHE A 152 -24.33 -7.71 -21.94
C PHE A 152 -24.48 -8.42 -23.31
N THR A 153 -24.14 -7.73 -24.40
CA THR A 153 -24.21 -8.26 -25.77
C THR A 153 -23.27 -9.43 -26.05
N ASN A 154 -22.11 -9.47 -25.39
CA ASN A 154 -21.09 -10.51 -25.56
C ASN A 154 -20.58 -10.99 -24.20
N VAL A 155 -20.11 -12.24 -24.13
CA VAL A 155 -19.57 -12.82 -22.88
C VAL A 155 -18.41 -11.99 -22.29
N PRO A 156 -17.39 -11.54 -23.06
CA PRO A 156 -16.32 -10.71 -22.50
C PRO A 156 -16.82 -9.36 -21.95
N LYS A 157 -17.78 -8.73 -22.63
CA LYS A 157 -18.40 -7.49 -22.14
C LYS A 157 -19.19 -7.72 -20.85
N SER A 158 -19.94 -8.83 -20.79
CA SER A 158 -20.71 -9.24 -19.61
C SER A 158 -19.81 -9.51 -18.41
N LEU A 159 -18.66 -10.15 -18.63
CA LEU A 159 -17.65 -10.36 -17.57
C LEU A 159 -17.10 -9.03 -17.04
N ILE A 160 -16.74 -8.10 -17.93
CA ILE A 160 -16.26 -6.77 -17.54
C ILE A 160 -17.36 -6.02 -16.78
N LYS A 161 -18.59 -5.96 -17.31
CA LYS A 161 -19.70 -5.28 -16.65
C LYS A 161 -20.02 -5.88 -15.28
N THR A 162 -20.03 -7.20 -15.15
CA THR A 162 -20.26 -7.89 -13.87
C THR A 162 -19.14 -7.60 -12.87
N SER A 163 -17.89 -7.50 -13.34
CA SER A 163 -16.74 -7.13 -12.50
C SER A 163 -16.82 -5.67 -12.03
N VAL A 164 -17.27 -4.75 -12.89
CA VAL A 164 -17.54 -3.35 -12.53
C VAL A 164 -18.69 -3.26 -11.50
N MET A 165 -19.76 -4.03 -11.71
CA MET A 165 -20.88 -4.12 -10.77
C MET A 165 -20.47 -4.69 -9.40
N MET A 166 -19.45 -5.55 -9.33
CA MET A 166 -18.91 -6.06 -8.05
C MET A 166 -18.34 -4.93 -7.19
N ILE A 167 -17.72 -3.92 -7.80
CA ILE A 167 -17.13 -2.77 -7.10
C ILE A 167 -18.23 -1.85 -6.52
N GLY A 168 -19.46 -1.96 -7.00
CA GLY A 168 -20.62 -1.20 -6.52
C GLY A 168 -21.30 -0.34 -7.60
N GLU A 169 -20.82 -0.37 -8.84
CA GLU A 169 -21.40 0.38 -9.95
C GLU A 169 -22.51 -0.41 -10.66
N PHE A 170 -23.75 -0.30 -10.16
CA PHE A 170 -24.87 -1.10 -10.66
C PHE A 170 -25.64 -0.50 -11.84
N GLU A 171 -25.70 0.84 -11.95
CA GLU A 171 -26.48 1.56 -12.98
C GLU A 171 -27.87 0.95 -13.25
N PHE A 172 -28.64 0.69 -12.19
CA PHE A 172 -29.92 -0.02 -12.27
C PHE A 172 -30.90 0.62 -13.28
N ASP A 173 -31.03 1.94 -13.24
CA ASP A 173 -31.93 2.68 -14.14
C ASP A 173 -31.56 2.48 -15.61
N ALA A 174 -30.26 2.49 -15.93
CA ALA A 174 -29.77 2.29 -17.29
C ALA A 174 -29.97 0.85 -17.80
N ILE A 175 -30.09 -0.14 -16.91
CA ILE A 175 -30.27 -1.55 -17.27
C ILE A 175 -31.76 -1.92 -17.37
N PHE A 176 -32.58 -1.43 -16.43
CA PHE A 176 -33.95 -1.89 -16.27
C PHE A 176 -35.00 -0.89 -16.80
N ASN A 177 -34.67 0.40 -16.93
CA ASN A 177 -35.58 1.45 -17.41
C ASN A 177 -35.18 1.95 -18.80
N THR A 178 -35.04 1.03 -19.75
CA THR A 178 -34.67 1.33 -21.14
C THR A 178 -35.87 1.57 -22.05
N PRO A 179 -35.70 2.35 -23.14
CA PRO A 179 -36.72 2.53 -24.18
C PRO A 179 -37.20 1.19 -24.79
N GLU A 180 -38.36 1.21 -25.46
CA GLU A 180 -39.06 0.01 -25.94
C GLU A 180 -38.23 -0.99 -26.73
N GLU A 181 -37.24 -0.51 -27.50
CA GLU A 181 -36.37 -1.33 -28.34
C GLU A 181 -35.38 -2.21 -27.55
N ASN A 182 -35.04 -1.84 -26.32
CA ASN A 182 -34.06 -2.54 -25.48
C ASN A 182 -34.68 -3.09 -24.18
N ARG A 183 -35.99 -3.34 -24.13
CA ARG A 183 -36.66 -3.80 -22.90
C ARG A 183 -36.18 -5.18 -22.45
N VAL A 184 -35.93 -5.33 -21.15
CA VAL A 184 -35.58 -6.63 -20.55
C VAL A 184 -36.70 -7.66 -20.78
N LEU A 185 -36.39 -8.77 -21.47
CA LEU A 185 -37.37 -9.81 -21.81
C LEU A 185 -37.85 -10.60 -20.58
N TYR A 186 -36.93 -10.96 -19.69
CA TYR A 186 -37.18 -11.87 -18.56
C TYR A 186 -37.23 -11.14 -17.21
N VAL A 187 -38.01 -10.05 -17.14
CA VAL A 187 -38.04 -9.07 -16.02
C VAL A 187 -37.99 -9.71 -14.63
N THR A 188 -38.85 -10.69 -14.34
CA THR A 188 -38.92 -11.31 -13.00
C THR A 188 -37.64 -12.06 -12.64
N VAL A 189 -37.12 -12.86 -13.57
CA VAL A 189 -35.88 -13.63 -13.36
C VAL A 189 -34.69 -12.68 -13.24
N SER A 190 -34.65 -11.62 -14.06
CA SER A 190 -33.61 -10.59 -13.98
C SER A 190 -33.55 -9.93 -12.61
N TYR A 191 -34.69 -9.55 -12.03
CA TYR A 191 -34.74 -8.97 -10.69
C TYR A 191 -34.29 -9.95 -9.60
N ILE A 192 -34.69 -11.21 -9.68
CA ILE A 192 -34.26 -12.23 -8.70
C ILE A 192 -32.75 -12.43 -8.75
N ILE A 193 -32.18 -12.61 -9.94
CA ILE A 193 -30.73 -12.77 -10.12
C ILE A 193 -29.98 -11.51 -9.67
N PHE A 194 -30.52 -10.33 -9.97
CA PHE A 194 -29.92 -9.06 -9.56
C PHE A 194 -29.92 -8.86 -8.04
N VAL A 195 -31.00 -9.20 -7.34
CA VAL A 195 -31.04 -9.16 -5.88
C VAL A 195 -30.08 -10.19 -5.26
N ALA A 196 -30.03 -11.40 -5.81
CA ALA A 196 -29.07 -12.40 -5.37
C ALA A 196 -27.62 -11.94 -5.57
N PHE A 197 -27.33 -11.26 -6.69
CA PHE A 197 -26.04 -10.65 -6.97
C PHE A 197 -25.68 -9.56 -5.96
N LEU A 198 -26.61 -8.65 -5.62
CA LEU A 198 -26.38 -7.61 -4.62
C LEU A 198 -26.00 -8.20 -3.25
N ILE A 199 -26.72 -9.24 -2.82
CA ILE A 199 -26.43 -9.87 -1.52
C ILE A 199 -25.07 -10.57 -1.56
N ILE A 200 -24.85 -11.43 -2.56
CA ILE A 200 -23.66 -12.29 -2.60
C ILE A 200 -22.41 -11.49 -2.97
N MET A 201 -22.42 -10.80 -4.11
CA MET A 201 -21.23 -10.15 -4.63
C MET A 201 -20.93 -8.83 -3.91
N SER A 202 -21.96 -8.01 -3.68
CA SER A 202 -21.75 -6.64 -3.21
C SER A 202 -21.72 -6.52 -1.70
N ILE A 203 -22.49 -7.35 -0.97
CA ILE A 203 -22.49 -7.31 0.50
C ILE A 203 -21.55 -8.37 1.05
N LEU A 204 -21.70 -9.65 0.69
CA LEU A 204 -20.89 -10.71 1.29
C LEU A 204 -19.44 -10.68 0.80
N LEU A 205 -19.21 -10.71 -0.53
CA LEU A 205 -17.83 -10.79 -1.05
C LEU A 205 -17.03 -9.50 -0.82
N MET A 206 -17.61 -8.32 -1.02
CA MET A 206 -16.87 -7.07 -0.77
C MET A 206 -16.46 -6.92 0.70
N ASN A 207 -17.35 -7.26 1.64
CA ASN A 207 -17.00 -7.21 3.06
C ASN A 207 -15.97 -8.28 3.45
N LEU A 208 -16.02 -9.46 2.84
CA LEU A 208 -15.01 -10.50 3.03
C LEU A 208 -13.64 -10.06 2.51
N LEU A 209 -13.59 -9.44 1.33
CA LEU A 209 -12.36 -8.93 0.71
C LEU A 209 -11.71 -7.86 1.60
N VAL A 210 -12.50 -6.91 2.10
CA VAL A 210 -12.01 -5.89 3.03
C VAL A 210 -11.54 -6.52 4.34
N GLY A 211 -12.28 -7.50 4.88
CA GLY A 211 -11.88 -8.21 6.11
C GLY A 211 -10.53 -8.92 5.97
N LEU A 212 -10.33 -9.69 4.89
CA LEU A 212 -9.07 -10.39 4.62
C LEU A 212 -7.90 -9.41 4.43
N ALA A 213 -8.11 -8.34 3.67
CA ALA A 213 -7.07 -7.34 3.43
C ALA A 213 -6.61 -6.65 4.73
N VAL A 214 -7.54 -6.35 5.64
CA VAL A 214 -7.22 -5.72 6.93
C VAL A 214 -6.40 -6.66 7.82
N ASP A 215 -6.73 -7.95 7.85
CA ASP A 215 -5.99 -8.91 8.65
C ASP A 215 -4.60 -9.21 8.09
N ASP A 216 -4.45 -9.30 6.76
CA ASP A 216 -3.14 -9.44 6.11
C ASP A 216 -2.23 -8.24 6.37
N ILE A 217 -2.77 -7.02 6.29
CA ILE A 217 -1.99 -5.79 6.56
C ILE A 217 -1.46 -5.79 7.99
N LYS A 218 -2.27 -6.19 8.98
CA LYS A 218 -1.82 -6.28 10.38
C LYS A 218 -0.68 -7.28 10.55
N ALA A 219 -0.83 -8.48 9.99
CA ALA A 219 0.19 -9.53 10.08
C ALA A 219 1.53 -9.10 9.46
N VAL A 220 1.49 -8.42 8.29
CA VAL A 220 2.70 -7.90 7.65
C VAL A 220 3.29 -6.74 8.45
N GLN A 221 2.46 -5.88 9.07
CA GLN A 221 2.92 -4.76 9.88
C GLN A 221 3.67 -5.22 11.15
N GLU A 222 3.24 -6.30 11.79
CA GLU A 222 3.93 -6.87 12.96
C GLU A 222 5.35 -7.35 12.62
N GLN A 223 5.56 -7.84 11.39
CA GLN A 223 6.87 -8.33 10.93
C GLN A 223 7.67 -7.30 10.13
N ALA A 224 7.13 -6.09 9.93
CA ALA A 224 7.69 -5.05 9.06
C ALA A 224 9.13 -4.68 9.42
N ALA A 225 9.44 -4.54 10.71
CA ALA A 225 10.78 -4.17 11.17
C ALA A 225 11.83 -5.24 10.81
N LEU A 226 11.50 -6.51 11.03
CA LEU A 226 12.36 -7.64 10.70
C LEU A 226 12.52 -7.78 9.18
N LYS A 227 11.41 -7.68 8.43
CA LYS A 227 11.42 -7.74 6.97
C LYS A 227 12.28 -6.62 6.36
N ARG A 228 12.22 -5.41 6.91
CA ARG A 228 13.08 -4.29 6.51
C ARG A 228 14.57 -4.59 6.71
N MET A 229 14.94 -5.16 7.86
CA MET A 229 16.34 -5.53 8.13
C MET A 229 16.81 -6.64 7.18
N ALA A 230 15.98 -7.66 6.96
CA ALA A 230 16.29 -8.73 6.01
C ALA A 230 16.53 -8.18 4.59
N MET A 231 15.68 -7.26 4.11
CA MET A 231 15.86 -6.61 2.81
C MET A 231 17.16 -5.79 2.72
N GLN A 232 17.58 -5.13 3.80
CA GLN A 232 18.87 -4.41 3.83
C GLN A 232 20.06 -5.35 3.72
N VAL A 233 20.00 -6.49 4.42
CA VAL A 233 21.04 -7.52 4.36
C VAL A 233 21.08 -8.15 2.97
N GLU A 234 19.93 -8.48 2.39
CA GLU A 234 19.83 -9.04 1.04
C GLU A 234 20.39 -8.07 -0.01
N LEU A 235 20.02 -6.78 0.05
CA LEU A 235 20.58 -5.76 -0.84
C LEU A 235 22.10 -5.66 -0.69
N ALA A 236 22.62 -5.71 0.54
CA ALA A 236 24.05 -5.65 0.78
C ALA A 236 24.78 -6.86 0.18
N LEU A 237 24.20 -8.06 0.31
CA LEU A 237 24.72 -9.30 -0.27
C LEU A 237 24.65 -9.30 -1.80
N ASP A 238 23.55 -8.81 -2.38
CA ASP A 238 23.38 -8.66 -3.84
C ASP A 238 24.46 -7.73 -4.41
N VAL A 239 24.68 -6.58 -3.75
CA VAL A 239 25.72 -5.63 -4.12
C VAL A 239 27.12 -6.24 -3.94
N GLU A 240 27.38 -6.97 -2.86
CA GLU A 240 28.66 -7.63 -2.63
C GLU A 240 28.98 -8.67 -3.72
N ARG A 241 27.98 -9.42 -4.19
CA ARG A 241 28.14 -10.42 -5.27
C ARG A 241 28.49 -9.80 -6.62
N VAL A 242 27.99 -8.59 -6.90
CA VAL A 242 28.19 -7.90 -8.19
C VAL A 242 29.46 -7.06 -8.21
N ILE A 243 29.90 -6.55 -7.06
CA ILE A 243 31.08 -5.67 -6.98
C ILE A 243 32.37 -6.45 -7.30
N PRO A 244 33.18 -5.98 -8.27
CA PRO A 244 34.49 -6.57 -8.54
C PRO A 244 35.46 -6.53 -7.34
N ASP A 245 36.33 -7.53 -7.26
CA ASP A 245 37.27 -7.71 -6.14
C ASP A 245 38.15 -6.49 -5.83
N PHE A 246 38.54 -5.72 -6.86
CA PHE A 246 39.37 -4.53 -6.68
C PHE A 246 38.63 -3.40 -5.93
N ILE A 247 37.33 -3.23 -6.19
CA ILE A 247 36.48 -2.27 -5.47
C ILE A 247 36.20 -2.80 -4.07
N ARG A 248 35.91 -4.11 -3.95
CA ARG A 248 35.63 -4.76 -2.67
C ARG A 248 36.78 -4.59 -1.68
N ARG A 249 38.02 -4.84 -2.11
CA ARG A 249 39.22 -4.68 -1.26
C ARG A 249 39.47 -3.23 -0.82
N LYS A 250 39.04 -2.25 -1.61
CA LYS A 250 39.27 -0.81 -1.34
C LYS A 250 38.14 -0.17 -0.52
N ALA A 251 36.90 -0.58 -0.75
CA ALA A 251 35.71 0.04 -0.15
C ALA A 251 35.31 -0.58 1.21
N PHE A 252 35.56 -1.87 1.42
CA PHE A 252 35.11 -2.56 2.63
C PHE A 252 36.16 -2.44 3.75
N VAL A 253 35.75 -1.87 4.88
CA VAL A 253 36.61 -1.67 6.05
C VAL A 253 36.14 -2.61 7.17
N LYS A 254 37.05 -3.46 7.70
CA LYS A 254 36.72 -4.42 8.76
C LYS A 254 36.31 -3.78 10.09
N LYS A 255 36.78 -2.56 10.37
CA LYS A 255 36.51 -1.83 11.62
C LYS A 255 36.30 -0.36 11.31
N LYS A 256 35.14 0.19 11.69
CA LYS A 256 34.84 1.61 11.60
C LYS A 256 34.63 2.17 12.99
N THR A 257 35.54 3.03 13.44
CA THR A 257 35.39 3.74 14.72
C THR A 257 34.51 4.96 14.51
N ILE A 258 33.33 4.96 15.12
CA ILE A 258 32.39 6.08 15.06
C ILE A 258 32.52 6.89 16.34
N ARG A 259 32.75 8.20 16.23
CA ARG A 259 32.81 9.13 17.38
C ARG A 259 31.59 10.06 17.35
N PRO A 260 30.80 10.17 18.44
CA PRO A 260 29.60 11.01 18.49
C PRO A 260 29.87 12.47 18.13
N ASN A 261 30.98 13.02 18.61
CA ASN A 261 31.32 14.45 18.48
C ASN A 261 31.82 14.86 17.08
N THR A 262 32.11 13.89 16.19
CA THR A 262 32.48 14.17 14.79
C THR A 262 31.35 13.83 13.81
N MET A 263 30.24 13.29 14.30
CA MET A 263 29.17 12.68 13.50
C MET A 263 28.33 13.69 12.69
N PHE A 264 28.27 14.95 13.15
CA PHE A 264 27.35 15.97 12.63
C PHE A 264 28.00 17.03 11.74
N LYS A 265 29.27 16.86 11.31
CA LYS A 265 29.96 17.88 10.51
C LYS A 265 29.46 17.99 9.07
N ASN A 266 28.96 16.90 8.47
CA ASN A 266 28.47 16.89 7.08
C ASN A 266 26.96 16.58 7.02
N PRO A 267 26.17 17.31 6.20
CA PRO A 267 24.74 17.05 6.05
C PRO A 267 24.45 15.65 5.46
N PHE A 268 25.31 15.15 4.56
CA PHE A 268 25.19 13.80 3.98
C PHE A 268 25.45 12.69 5.00
N THR A 269 26.42 12.86 5.92
CA THR A 269 26.68 11.85 6.96
C THR A 269 25.56 11.80 7.98
N ARG A 270 24.89 12.93 8.22
CA ARG A 270 23.70 12.99 9.08
C ARG A 270 22.55 12.16 8.50
N ILE A 271 22.25 12.31 7.20
CA ILE A 271 21.17 11.58 6.52
C ILE A 271 21.44 10.05 6.52
N PHE A 272 22.66 9.65 6.19
CA PHE A 272 23.03 8.24 6.10
C PHE A 272 22.90 7.53 7.45
N ILE A 273 23.26 8.19 8.55
CA ILE A 273 23.23 7.62 9.91
C ILE A 273 21.79 7.53 10.45
N THR A 274 20.93 8.51 10.16
CA THR A 274 19.50 8.42 10.51
C THR A 274 18.79 7.27 9.77
N GLN A 275 19.23 6.91 8.56
CA GLN A 275 18.63 5.81 7.80
C GLN A 275 19.08 4.41 8.25
N THR A 276 20.31 4.26 8.77
CA THR A 276 20.83 2.96 9.22
C THR A 276 20.35 2.56 10.62
N GLY A 277 19.53 3.38 11.28
CA GLY A 277 19.04 3.10 12.64
C GLY A 277 20.13 3.15 13.73
N LEU A 278 21.38 3.45 13.36
CA LEU A 278 22.51 3.69 14.27
C LEU A 278 22.43 5.12 14.82
N THR A 279 21.35 5.41 15.53
CA THR A 279 21.22 6.66 16.28
C THR A 279 22.06 6.55 17.54
N ALA A 280 22.62 7.65 18.04
CA ALA A 280 23.36 7.63 19.31
C ALA A 280 22.51 7.03 20.46
N LYS A 281 21.19 7.27 20.43
CA LYS A 281 20.22 6.70 21.38
C LYS A 281 20.12 5.18 21.27
N SER A 282 19.91 4.63 20.08
CA SER A 282 19.81 3.17 19.89
C SER A 282 21.13 2.45 20.17
N LEU A 283 22.28 3.05 19.87
CA LEU A 283 23.59 2.53 20.27
C LEU A 283 23.74 2.48 21.79
N GLN A 284 23.35 3.54 22.49
CA GLN A 284 23.43 3.62 23.95
C GLN A 284 22.47 2.63 24.64
N GLU A 285 21.29 2.45 24.06
CA GLU A 285 20.26 1.48 24.48
C GLU A 285 20.74 0.02 24.32
N HIS A 286 21.42 -0.31 23.19
CA HIS A 286 21.98 -1.64 22.98
C HIS A 286 23.26 -1.93 23.76
N LEU A 287 24.03 -0.90 24.15
CA LEU A 287 25.23 -1.07 24.97
C LEU A 287 24.90 -1.28 26.46
N ASN A 288 23.77 -0.74 26.94
CA ASN A 288 23.34 -0.82 28.35
C ASN A 288 21.85 -1.21 28.44
N PRO A 289 21.51 -2.49 28.23
CA PRO A 289 20.11 -2.96 28.25
C PRO A 289 19.40 -2.72 29.59
N GLU A 290 20.12 -2.76 30.71
CA GLU A 290 19.55 -2.50 32.05
C GLU A 290 19.07 -1.05 32.24
N LEU A 291 19.68 -0.08 31.54
CA LEU A 291 19.22 1.31 31.59
C LEU A 291 17.90 1.51 30.82
N ASP A 292 17.65 0.74 29.76
CA ASP A 292 16.41 0.84 28.97
C ASP A 292 15.18 0.34 29.77
N GLU A 293 15.32 -0.76 30.52
CA GLU A 293 14.26 -1.22 31.42
C GLU A 293 13.97 -0.21 32.53
N ILE A 294 15.02 0.36 33.13
CA ILE A 294 14.88 1.40 34.16
C ILE A 294 14.26 2.68 33.58
N GLU A 295 14.61 3.07 32.36
CA GLU A 295 14.06 4.25 31.68
C GLU A 295 12.56 4.04 31.36
N LYS A 296 12.16 2.85 30.90
CA LYS A 296 10.75 2.48 30.70
C LYS A 296 9.96 2.50 32.01
N VAL A 297 10.53 2.00 33.10
CA VAL A 297 9.92 2.05 34.43
C VAL A 297 9.77 3.49 34.91
N GLN A 298 10.79 4.33 34.75
CA GLN A 298 10.75 5.75 35.11
C GLN A 298 9.73 6.54 34.28
N GLU A 299 9.61 6.23 32.99
CA GLU A 299 8.64 6.87 32.10
C GLU A 299 7.21 6.46 32.45
N GLY A 300 6.99 5.17 32.75
CA GLY A 300 5.74 4.66 33.32
C GLY A 300 5.37 5.35 34.64
N GLN A 301 6.35 5.52 35.53
CA GLN A 301 6.16 6.20 36.82
C GLN A 301 5.86 7.70 36.67
N LYS A 302 6.49 8.38 35.70
CA LYS A 302 6.17 9.78 35.36
C LYS A 302 4.75 9.92 34.82
N LYS A 303 4.32 9.00 33.94
CA LYS A 303 2.97 8.99 33.38
C LYS A 303 1.92 8.76 34.47
N LEU A 304 2.16 7.76 35.34
CA LEU A 304 1.33 7.48 36.50
C LEU A 304 1.23 8.69 37.43
N ASN A 305 2.35 9.34 37.76
CA ASN A 305 2.35 10.58 38.56
C ASN A 305 1.58 11.72 37.89
N GLY A 306 1.65 11.83 36.57
CA GLY A 306 0.85 12.78 35.80
C GLY A 306 -0.66 12.51 35.91
N ASP A 307 -1.05 11.24 35.82
CA ASP A 307 -2.45 10.82 35.92
C ASP A 307 -2.98 10.96 37.36
N VAL A 308 -2.17 10.64 38.37
CA VAL A 308 -2.48 10.92 39.79
C VAL A 308 -2.69 12.41 40.02
N LYS A 309 -1.87 13.28 39.41
CA LYS A 309 -2.02 14.73 39.53
C LYS A 309 -3.30 15.24 38.85
N LYS A 310 -3.69 14.64 37.72
CA LYS A 310 -4.98 14.93 37.07
C LYS A 310 -6.15 14.47 37.94
N LEU A 311 -6.10 13.24 38.47
CA LEU A 311 -7.13 12.71 39.35
C LEU A 311 -7.31 13.58 40.61
N LYS A 312 -6.20 14.03 41.21
CA LYS A 312 -6.23 14.94 42.35
C LYS A 312 -6.93 16.27 42.03
N ARG A 313 -6.77 16.80 40.81
CA ARG A 313 -7.51 17.99 40.36
C ARG A 313 -9.00 17.69 40.23
N THR A 314 -9.37 16.58 39.58
CA THR A 314 -10.76 16.17 39.42
C THR A 314 -11.46 15.95 40.77
N VAL A 315 -10.79 15.33 41.75
CA VAL A 315 -11.31 15.14 43.11
C VAL A 315 -11.51 16.49 43.83
N LYS A 316 -10.56 17.42 43.66
CA LYS A 316 -10.70 18.76 44.21
C LYS A 316 -11.89 19.50 43.62
N ASP A 317 -12.06 19.45 42.30
CA ASP A 317 -13.19 20.07 41.61
C ASP A 317 -14.52 19.45 42.07
N LEU A 318 -14.56 18.12 42.25
CA LEU A 318 -15.71 17.40 42.83
C LEU A 318 -16.06 17.90 44.24
N ARG A 319 -15.05 18.05 45.11
CA ARG A 319 -15.25 18.58 46.46
C ARG A 319 -15.82 19.98 46.45
N GLU A 320 -15.32 20.86 45.57
CA GLU A 320 -15.85 22.21 45.39
C GLU A 320 -17.29 22.20 44.87
N THR A 321 -17.64 21.29 43.94
CA THR A 321 -19.04 21.15 43.50
C THR A 321 -19.96 20.65 44.60
N ASN A 322 -19.52 19.70 45.43
CA ASN A 322 -20.31 19.21 46.55
C ASN A 322 -20.58 20.31 47.58
N GLN A 323 -19.59 21.14 47.92
CA GLN A 323 -19.78 22.28 48.82
C GLN A 323 -20.76 23.33 48.24
N ARG A 324 -20.74 23.54 46.92
CA ARG A 324 -21.72 24.41 46.26
C ARG A 324 -23.13 23.82 46.29
N ILE A 325 -23.27 22.51 46.12
CA ILE A 325 -24.55 21.80 46.21
C ILE A 325 -25.08 21.88 47.65
N GLU A 326 -24.23 21.62 48.64
CA GLU A 326 -24.58 21.71 50.06
C GLU A 326 -25.02 23.12 50.46
N SER A 327 -24.30 24.16 50.03
CA SER A 327 -24.70 25.54 50.30
C SER A 327 -26.01 25.94 49.60
N MET A 328 -26.26 25.43 48.38
CA MET A 328 -27.53 25.63 47.69
C MET A 328 -28.68 24.90 48.38
N LEU A 329 -28.47 23.66 48.84
CA LEU A 329 -29.44 22.90 49.65
C LEU A 329 -29.76 23.63 50.95
N LYS A 330 -28.75 24.10 51.68
CA LYS A 330 -28.91 24.90 52.90
C LYS A 330 -29.71 26.18 52.62
N ALA A 331 -29.50 26.85 51.48
CA ALA A 331 -30.27 28.03 51.08
C ALA A 331 -31.75 27.70 50.75
N ILE A 332 -32.00 26.58 50.06
CA ILE A 332 -33.37 26.11 49.72
C ILE A 332 -34.13 25.68 50.98
N LEU A 333 -33.48 24.98 51.91
CA LEU A 333 -34.07 24.56 53.19
C LEU A 333 -34.48 25.79 54.03
N ARG A 334 -33.62 26.81 54.09
CA ARG A 334 -33.95 28.09 54.75
C ARG A 334 -35.12 28.80 54.09
N ALA A 335 -35.21 28.82 52.76
CA ALA A 335 -36.32 29.45 52.04
C ALA A 335 -37.67 28.76 52.30
N ASN A 336 -37.68 27.44 52.51
CA ASN A 336 -38.88 26.64 52.78
C ASN A 336 -39.22 26.50 54.28
N LYS A 337 -38.49 27.16 55.18
CA LYS A 337 -38.69 27.10 56.65
C LYS A 337 -38.70 25.67 57.22
N ILE A 338 -37.90 24.78 56.65
CA ILE A 338 -37.70 23.43 57.18
C ILE A 338 -36.53 23.49 58.16
N ASP A 339 -36.75 23.11 59.42
CA ASP A 339 -35.70 23.06 60.43
C ASP A 339 -34.80 21.84 60.14
N TRP A 340 -33.50 22.09 59.93
CA TRP A 340 -32.54 21.06 59.57
C TRP A 340 -31.38 21.11 60.56
N GLN A 341 -31.15 20.00 61.27
CA GLN A 341 -30.01 19.81 62.16
C GLN A 341 -28.88 19.17 61.36
N ASP A 342 -27.69 19.77 61.37
CA ASP A 342 -26.46 19.11 60.90
C ASP A 342 -26.27 17.86 61.80
N GLU A 343 -26.47 16.66 61.26
CA GLU A 343 -25.91 15.46 61.90
C GLU A 343 -24.40 15.55 61.72
N ASP A 344 -23.70 15.93 62.79
CA ASP A 344 -22.24 15.85 62.88
C ASP A 344 -21.85 14.37 62.67
N TYR A 345 -21.54 14.01 61.43
CA TYR A 345 -20.75 12.82 61.17
C TYR A 345 -19.38 13.05 61.81
N GLN A 346 -19.18 12.48 63.00
CA GLN A 346 -17.86 12.31 63.56
C GLN A 346 -17.05 11.49 62.53
N GLU A 347 -16.06 12.12 61.90
CA GLU A 347 -14.98 11.39 61.24
C GLU A 347 -14.34 10.50 62.32
N GLU A 348 -14.66 9.21 62.33
CA GLU A 348 -13.82 8.25 63.04
C GLU A 348 -12.45 8.30 62.38
N ASP A 349 -11.48 8.81 63.15
CA ASP A 349 -10.05 8.86 62.84
C ASP A 349 -9.50 7.43 62.60
N GLU A 350 -9.76 6.85 61.42
CA GLU A 350 -9.10 5.60 60.97
C GLU A 350 -7.86 5.88 60.10
N VAL A 351 -7.58 7.13 59.75
CA VAL A 351 -6.45 7.46 58.85
C VAL A 351 -5.11 7.62 59.60
N ASP A 352 -5.13 7.99 60.89
CA ASP A 352 -3.89 8.22 61.65
C ASP A 352 -3.26 6.95 62.24
N GLN A 353 -3.94 5.79 62.21
CA GLN A 353 -3.31 4.52 62.63
C GLN A 353 -2.42 3.90 61.55
N ILE A 354 -2.51 4.33 60.29
CA ILE A 354 -1.69 3.77 59.21
C ILE A 354 -0.29 4.42 59.17
N GLU A 355 -0.14 5.68 59.57
CA GLU A 355 1.19 6.33 59.60
C GLU A 355 2.05 5.89 60.79
N ALA A 356 1.46 5.46 61.91
CA ALA A 356 2.22 4.93 63.06
C ALA A 356 2.69 3.47 62.89
N GLY A 357 2.12 2.72 61.92
CA GLY A 357 2.47 1.32 61.65
C GLY A 357 3.62 1.11 60.64
N LEU A 358 4.12 2.18 60.01
CA LEU A 358 5.18 2.12 59.00
C LEU A 358 6.56 2.59 59.51
N SER A 359 6.69 2.83 60.82
CA SER A 359 7.99 3.06 61.47
C SER A 359 8.38 1.91 62.41
N TYR A 360 8.49 0.69 61.88
CA TYR A 360 9.32 -0.37 62.45
C TYR A 360 9.90 -1.26 61.36
#